data_AF-A0A559KM71-F1
#
_entry.id   AF-A0A559KM71-F1
#
_cell.length_a   1.000
_cell.length_b   1.000
_cell.length_c   1.000
_cell.angle_alpha   90.00
_cell.angle_beta   90.00
_cell.angle_gamma   90.00
#
_symmetry.space_group_name_H-M   'P 1'
#
loop_
_entity.id
_entity.type
_entity.pdbx_description
1 polymer ?
#
loop_
_entity_poly.entity_id
_entity_poly.type
_entity_poly.pdbx_seq_one_letter_code
_entity_poly.pdbx_strand_id
1 'polypeptide(L)'
;MLLVARQNGLPMPSAGMYLCTPALDLSGAGDSMVFNSLGRDIMPVSLLTGIVSQNYAPEGINVTDPLYSPIYANYDSSFPPTVITVGTRDFALSHGIRFYWKLREAGVKVELLVSEGMWHGFNWDPVIPESIRARAAVIKFLEGAR
;
A
#
# COMPACT_ATOMS: atom_id res chain seq x y z
N MET A 1 2.25 -10.25 -6.95
CA MET A 1 3.45 -10.60 -7.76
C MET A 1 4.67 -10.96 -6.93
N LEU A 2 5.17 -10.12 -6.02
CA LEU A 2 6.40 -10.43 -5.26
C LEU A 2 6.28 -11.60 -4.29
N LEU A 3 5.11 -11.84 -3.70
CA LEU A 3 4.85 -13.06 -2.92
C LEU A 3 5.02 -14.32 -3.77
N VAL A 4 4.50 -14.30 -5.00
CA VAL A 4 4.66 -15.40 -5.96
C VAL A 4 6.13 -15.55 -6.37
N ALA A 5 6.84 -14.45 -6.64
CA ALA A 5 8.27 -14.49 -6.96
C ALA A 5 9.07 -15.17 -5.83
N ARG A 6 8.81 -14.79 -4.58
CA ARG A 6 9.40 -15.39 -3.39
C ARG A 6 9.08 -16.89 -3.28
N GLN A 7 7.83 -17.28 -3.48
CA GLN A 7 7.40 -18.69 -3.47
C GLN A 7 8.13 -19.53 -4.53
N ASN A 8 8.47 -18.92 -5.67
CA ASN A 8 9.19 -19.57 -6.75
C ASN A 8 10.71 -19.44 -6.64
N GLY A 9 11.24 -18.92 -5.53
CA GLY A 9 12.68 -18.76 -5.32
C GLY A 9 13.35 -17.77 -6.28
N LEU A 10 12.59 -16.84 -6.85
CA LEU A 10 13.12 -15.82 -7.75
C LEU A 10 13.86 -14.72 -6.95
N PRO A 11 14.88 -14.08 -7.55
CA PRO A 11 15.58 -12.96 -6.92
C PRO A 11 14.61 -11.84 -6.54
N MET A 12 14.74 -11.35 -5.31
CA MET A 12 13.97 -10.20 -4.82
C MET A 12 14.66 -8.87 -5.18
N PRO A 13 13.91 -7.77 -5.37
CA PRO A 13 14.50 -6.45 -5.63
C PRO A 13 15.43 -6.01 -4.50
N SER A 14 16.70 -5.77 -4.81
CA SER A 14 17.72 -5.34 -3.83
C SER A 14 17.60 -3.86 -3.45
N ALA A 15 17.17 -3.00 -4.39
CA ALA A 15 16.99 -1.56 -4.14
C ALA A 15 15.77 -1.21 -3.28
N GLY A 16 14.95 -2.20 -2.91
CA GLY A 16 13.73 -2.02 -2.14
C GLY A 16 12.45 -1.90 -2.99
N MET A 17 11.36 -1.52 -2.32
CA MET A 17 10.02 -1.42 -2.87
C MET A 17 9.38 -0.09 -2.48
N TYR A 18 8.63 0.49 -3.42
CA TYR A 18 7.75 1.62 -3.16
C TYR A 18 6.29 1.20 -3.33
N LEU A 19 5.50 1.37 -2.26
CA LEU A 19 4.07 1.17 -2.26
C LEU A 19 3.35 2.53 -2.19
N CYS A 20 2.91 3.01 -3.35
CA CYS A 20 2.15 4.25 -3.48
C CYS A 20 0.68 3.99 -3.20
N THR A 21 0.15 4.52 -2.10
CA THR A 21 -1.27 4.44 -1.70
C THR A 21 -1.85 3.03 -1.88
N PRO A 22 -1.29 1.99 -1.24
CA PRO A 22 -1.51 0.61 -1.66
C PRO A 22 -2.85 0.02 -1.19
N ALA A 23 -3.60 -0.59 -2.11
CA ALA A 23 -4.73 -1.46 -1.78
C ALA A 23 -4.23 -2.88 -1.45
N LEU A 24 -4.35 -3.31 -0.18
CA LEU A 24 -3.70 -4.52 0.33
C LEU A 24 -4.66 -5.52 1.00
N ASP A 25 -5.92 -5.14 1.16
CA ASP A 25 -6.91 -5.88 1.92
C ASP A 25 -8.30 -5.77 1.28
N LEU A 26 -8.85 -6.90 0.86
CA LEU A 26 -10.20 -7.01 0.32
C LEU A 26 -11.26 -7.37 1.38
N SER A 27 -10.86 -7.72 2.61
CA SER A 27 -11.79 -8.09 3.68
C SER A 27 -12.63 -6.92 4.19
N GLY A 28 -12.19 -5.68 3.90
CA GLY A 28 -12.77 -4.46 4.44
C GLY A 28 -12.25 -4.07 5.83
N ALA A 29 -11.23 -4.75 6.36
CA ALA A 29 -10.65 -4.38 7.64
C ALA A 29 -9.92 -3.02 7.58
N GLY A 30 -10.10 -2.21 8.64
CA GLY A 30 -9.53 -0.88 8.77
C GLY A 30 -10.55 0.23 8.52
N ASP A 31 -10.41 1.32 9.27
CA ASP A 31 -11.47 2.34 9.38
C ASP A 31 -11.52 3.30 8.18
N SER A 32 -10.40 3.52 7.48
CA SER A 32 -10.31 4.56 6.44
C SER A 32 -11.23 4.30 5.24
N MET A 33 -11.52 3.02 4.93
CA MET A 33 -12.48 2.66 3.89
C MET A 33 -13.91 3.14 4.20
N VAL A 34 -14.24 3.36 5.46
CA VAL A 34 -15.53 3.91 5.91
C VAL A 34 -15.40 5.40 6.19
N PHE A 35 -14.44 5.80 7.02
CA PHE A 35 -14.28 7.18 7.48
C PHE A 35 -13.96 8.16 6.35
N ASN A 36 -13.20 7.75 5.33
CA ASN A 36 -12.87 8.59 4.18
C ASN A 36 -13.82 8.38 2.98
N SER A 37 -14.82 7.48 3.08
CA SER A 37 -15.74 7.14 1.98
C SER A 37 -16.64 8.28 1.53
N LEU A 38 -16.92 9.25 2.41
CA LEU A 38 -17.90 10.32 2.17
C LEU A 38 -17.21 11.62 1.70
N GLY A 39 -16.64 11.58 0.49
CA GLY A 39 -16.11 12.76 -0.19
C GLY A 39 -14.83 13.34 0.40
N ARG A 40 -14.15 12.59 1.29
CA ARG A 40 -12.82 12.99 1.77
C ARG A 40 -11.77 12.66 0.72
N ASP A 41 -11.85 11.48 0.13
CA ASP A 41 -11.05 11.11 -1.05
C ASP A 41 -11.69 11.65 -2.35
N ILE A 42 -10.85 11.92 -3.35
CA ILE A 42 -11.33 12.23 -4.71
C ILE A 42 -11.83 10.98 -5.43
N MET A 43 -11.30 9.79 -5.06
CA MET A 43 -11.75 8.53 -5.62
C MET A 43 -12.88 7.96 -4.74
N PRO A 44 -14.11 7.83 -5.26
CA PRO A 44 -15.19 7.24 -4.49
C PRO A 44 -14.90 5.77 -4.16
N VAL A 45 -15.01 5.41 -2.88
CA VAL A 45 -14.78 4.03 -2.42
C VAL A 45 -15.71 3.03 -3.13
N SER A 46 -16.96 3.44 -3.42
CA SER A 46 -17.92 2.61 -4.14
C SER A 46 -17.49 2.29 -5.58
N LEU A 47 -16.81 3.22 -6.25
CA LEU A 47 -16.26 2.99 -7.59
C LEU A 47 -15.13 1.97 -7.52
N LEU A 48 -14.21 2.12 -6.56
CA LEU A 48 -13.13 1.16 -6.36
C LEU A 48 -13.65 -0.25 -6.07
N THR A 49 -14.56 -0.38 -5.10
CA THR A 49 -15.08 -1.70 -4.71
C THR A 49 -15.83 -2.37 -5.85
N GLY A 50 -16.57 -1.61 -6.66
CA GLY A 50 -17.21 -2.11 -7.88
C GLY A 50 -16.21 -2.60 -8.93
N ILE A 51 -15.12 -1.86 -9.17
CA ILE A 51 -14.07 -2.28 -10.10
C ILE A 51 -13.41 -3.58 -9.63
N VAL A 52 -13.09 -3.67 -8.33
CA VAL A 52 -12.45 -4.85 -7.75
C VAL A 52 -13.36 -6.09 -7.86
N SER A 53 -14.63 -5.98 -7.48
CA SER A 53 -15.56 -7.11 -7.52
C SER A 53 -15.87 -7.60 -8.94
N GLN A 54 -15.83 -6.71 -9.93
CA GLN A 54 -16.14 -7.07 -11.32
C GLN A 54 -14.92 -7.59 -12.10
N ASN A 55 -13.71 -7.14 -11.77
CA ASN A 55 -12.54 -7.35 -12.65
C ASN A 55 -11.34 -8.02 -11.97
N TYR A 56 -11.29 -8.06 -10.63
CA TYR A 56 -10.11 -8.55 -9.90
C TYR A 56 -10.42 -9.75 -9.01
N ALA A 57 -11.56 -9.73 -8.34
CA ALA A 57 -11.98 -10.75 -7.40
C ALA A 57 -13.02 -11.69 -8.05
N PRO A 58 -12.65 -12.93 -8.42
CA PRO A 58 -13.62 -13.94 -8.80
C PRO A 58 -14.74 -14.11 -7.78
N GLU A 59 -15.90 -14.59 -8.23
CA GLU A 59 -16.99 -14.91 -7.32
C GLU A 59 -16.56 -15.97 -6.30
N GLY A 60 -16.90 -15.75 -5.03
CA GLY A 60 -16.57 -16.69 -3.94
C GLY A 60 -15.10 -16.71 -3.52
N ILE A 61 -14.28 -15.72 -3.89
CA ILE A 61 -12.90 -15.66 -3.42
C ILE A 61 -12.79 -15.64 -1.90
N ASN A 62 -11.72 -16.27 -1.39
CA ASN A 62 -11.29 -16.01 -0.03
C ASN A 62 -10.62 -14.63 0.02
N VAL A 63 -11.32 -13.63 0.56
CA VAL A 63 -10.82 -12.25 0.67
C VAL A 63 -9.58 -12.11 1.55
N THR A 64 -9.23 -13.13 2.35
CA THR A 64 -7.98 -13.15 3.13
C THR A 64 -6.87 -13.99 2.49
N ASP A 65 -7.06 -14.48 1.26
CA ASP A 65 -5.99 -15.14 0.51
C ASP A 65 -4.85 -14.14 0.25
N PRO A 66 -3.61 -14.42 0.68
CA PRO A 66 -2.47 -13.52 0.52
C PRO A 66 -2.14 -13.11 -0.92
N LEU A 67 -2.60 -13.86 -1.92
CA LEU A 67 -2.40 -13.49 -3.33
C LEU A 67 -3.30 -12.35 -3.79
N TYR A 68 -4.44 -12.17 -3.13
CA TYR A 68 -5.38 -11.06 -3.38
C TYR A 68 -5.27 -9.96 -2.32
N SER A 69 -5.00 -10.35 -1.06
CA SER A 69 -4.86 -9.47 0.08
C SER A 69 -3.49 -9.68 0.76
N PRO A 70 -2.40 -9.10 0.22
CA PRO A 70 -1.04 -9.32 0.73
C PRO A 70 -0.85 -9.03 2.21
N ILE A 71 -1.72 -8.22 2.82
CA ILE A 71 -1.69 -7.98 4.27
C ILE A 71 -1.80 -9.27 5.11
N TYR A 72 -2.30 -10.37 4.55
CA TYR A 72 -2.41 -11.65 5.23
C TYR A 72 -1.24 -12.62 4.97
N ALA A 73 -0.26 -12.27 4.13
CA ALA A 73 0.96 -13.07 3.95
C ALA A 73 1.85 -13.08 5.21
N ASN A 74 2.81 -14.02 5.24
CA ASN A 74 3.90 -13.99 6.21
C ASN A 74 5.10 -13.25 5.62
N TYR A 75 5.68 -12.36 6.41
CA TYR A 75 6.86 -11.58 6.07
C TYR A 75 7.96 -11.87 7.09
N ASP A 76 9.20 -11.66 6.68
CA ASP A 76 10.39 -11.66 7.54
C ASP A 76 11.42 -10.70 6.96
N SER A 77 12.56 -10.56 7.63
CA SER A 77 13.66 -9.66 7.26
C SER A 77 14.27 -9.91 5.88
N SER A 78 13.97 -11.02 5.19
CA SER A 78 14.38 -11.26 3.81
C SER A 78 13.54 -10.50 2.78
N PHE A 79 12.41 -9.93 3.19
CA PHE A 79 11.57 -9.12 2.31
C PHE A 79 12.25 -7.77 2.00
N PRO A 80 12.11 -7.22 0.78
CA PRO A 80 12.78 -5.98 0.40
C PRO A 80 12.47 -4.81 1.33
N PRO A 81 13.45 -3.92 1.59
CA PRO A 81 13.20 -2.65 2.24
C PRO A 81 12.03 -1.92 1.56
N THR A 82 11.03 -1.50 2.31
CA THR A 82 9.78 -1.00 1.73
C THR A 82 9.46 0.41 2.24
N VAL A 83 9.15 1.33 1.33
CA VAL A 83 8.58 2.64 1.68
C VAL A 83 7.13 2.70 1.21
N ILE A 84 6.25 3.18 2.09
CA ILE A 84 4.81 3.27 1.86
C ILE A 84 4.40 4.75 1.94
N THR A 85 3.67 5.26 0.95
CA THR A 85 3.05 6.59 1.01
C THR A 85 1.54 6.48 1.07
N VAL A 86 0.92 7.30 1.92
CA VAL A 86 -0.55 7.44 2.04
C VAL A 86 -0.91 8.87 2.41
N GLY A 87 -2.11 9.31 2.06
CA GLY A 87 -2.68 10.57 2.51
C GLY A 87 -3.64 10.39 3.70
N THR A 88 -3.87 11.41 4.53
CA THR A 88 -4.83 11.27 5.65
C THR A 88 -6.30 11.22 5.20
N ARG A 89 -6.60 11.65 3.97
CA ARG A 89 -7.93 11.56 3.36
C ARG A 89 -8.06 10.36 2.40
N ASP A 90 -6.99 9.58 2.25
CA ASP A 90 -6.94 8.38 1.40
C ASP A 90 -7.77 7.24 2.01
N PHE A 91 -8.60 6.57 1.22
CA PHE A 91 -9.28 5.35 1.70
C PHE A 91 -8.29 4.23 2.05
N ALA A 92 -7.09 4.21 1.46
CA ALA A 92 -6.04 3.22 1.68
C ALA A 92 -5.17 3.52 2.92
N LEU A 93 -5.46 4.60 3.67
CA LEU A 93 -4.69 4.99 4.86
C LEU A 93 -4.53 3.82 5.85
N SER A 94 -5.61 3.15 6.23
CA SER A 94 -5.58 2.01 7.15
C SER A 94 -4.82 0.83 6.57
N HIS A 95 -4.85 0.62 5.24
CA HIS A 95 -4.05 -0.44 4.59
C HIS A 95 -2.56 -0.16 4.76
N GLY A 96 -2.12 1.07 4.46
CA GLY A 96 -0.73 1.49 4.62
C GLY A 96 -0.24 1.37 6.07
N ILE A 97 -1.03 1.85 7.05
CA ILE A 97 -0.67 1.78 8.47
C ILE A 97 -0.58 0.34 8.97
N ARG A 98 -1.57 -0.50 8.68
CA ARG A 98 -1.58 -1.90 9.14
C ARG A 98 -0.44 -2.69 8.51
N PHE A 99 -0.16 -2.46 7.23
CA PHE A 99 0.92 -3.15 6.53
C PHE A 99 2.31 -2.68 7.01
N TYR A 100 2.47 -1.39 7.30
CA TYR A 100 3.68 -0.87 7.93
C TYR A 100 4.01 -1.63 9.22
N TRP A 101 3.05 -1.77 10.14
CA TRP A 101 3.27 -2.48 11.40
C TRP A 101 3.61 -3.94 11.16
N LYS A 102 2.89 -4.61 10.26
CA LYS A 102 3.16 -6.00 9.90
C LYS A 102 4.59 -6.20 9.39
N LEU A 103 5.06 -5.34 8.49
CA LEU A 103 6.44 -5.40 7.99
C LEU A 103 7.47 -5.08 9.08
N ARG A 104 7.18 -4.08 9.92
CA ARG A 104 8.06 -3.68 11.02
C ARG A 104 8.23 -4.82 12.03
N GLU A 105 7.15 -5.47 12.43
CA GLU A 105 7.15 -6.62 13.35
C GLU A 105 7.87 -7.84 12.76
N ALA A 106 7.83 -7.99 11.44
CA ALA A 106 8.58 -9.00 10.69
C ALA A 106 10.08 -8.69 10.57
N GLY A 107 10.56 -7.56 11.08
CA GLY A 107 11.97 -7.16 10.99
C GLY A 107 12.38 -6.62 9.62
N VAL A 108 11.42 -6.21 8.78
CA VAL A 108 11.70 -5.55 7.49
C VAL A 108 12.04 -4.08 7.73
N LYS A 109 13.05 -3.56 7.03
CA LYS A 109 13.31 -2.11 6.97
C LYS A 109 12.13 -1.44 6.26
N VAL A 110 11.29 -0.74 7.01
CA VAL A 110 10.08 -0.12 6.46
C VAL A 110 9.90 1.32 6.91
N GLU A 111 9.45 2.19 6.01
CA GLU A 111 9.09 3.58 6.29
C GLU A 111 7.66 3.86 5.84
N LEU A 112 6.90 4.59 6.66
CA LEU A 112 5.55 5.05 6.35
C LEU A 112 5.54 6.58 6.29
N LEU A 113 5.18 7.10 5.13
CA LEU A 113 5.11 8.52 4.84
C LEU A 113 3.65 8.95 4.69
N VAL A 114 3.10 9.53 5.76
CA VAL A 114 1.71 10.02 5.79
C VAL A 114 1.69 11.52 5.44
N SER A 115 0.94 11.89 4.41
CA SER A 115 0.79 13.30 3.99
C SER A 115 -0.57 13.85 4.42
N GLU A 116 -0.54 14.94 5.18
CA GLU A 116 -1.75 15.56 5.73
C GLU A 116 -2.61 16.18 4.63
N GLY A 117 -3.92 15.94 4.69
CA GLY A 117 -4.90 16.48 3.75
C GLY A 117 -4.87 15.87 2.35
N MET A 118 -4.00 14.89 2.09
CA MET A 118 -3.85 14.28 0.77
C MET A 118 -4.82 13.12 0.53
N TRP A 119 -5.23 12.97 -0.72
CA TRP A 119 -6.14 11.94 -1.24
C TRP A 119 -5.38 10.77 -1.86
N HIS A 120 -6.09 9.74 -2.33
CA HIS A 120 -5.47 8.59 -2.99
C HIS A 120 -4.71 8.97 -4.28
N GLY A 121 -3.46 8.55 -4.41
CA GLY A 121 -2.66 8.83 -5.61
C GLY A 121 -2.17 10.29 -5.74
N PHE A 122 -2.23 11.11 -4.68
CA PHE A 122 -1.68 12.49 -4.69
C PHE A 122 -0.21 12.56 -5.17
N ASN A 123 0.54 11.47 -4.98
CA ASN A 123 1.91 11.29 -5.44
C ASN A 123 2.11 11.47 -6.97
N TRP A 124 1.03 11.39 -7.76
CA TRP A 124 1.08 11.60 -9.21
C TRP A 124 0.96 13.06 -9.62
N ASP A 125 0.47 13.94 -8.74
CA ASP A 125 0.41 15.36 -9.03
C ASP A 125 1.85 15.93 -9.09
N PRO A 126 2.28 16.48 -10.23
CA PRO A 126 3.67 16.89 -10.40
C PRO A 126 4.04 18.17 -9.63
N VAL A 127 3.06 18.99 -9.24
CA VAL A 127 3.30 20.39 -8.83
C VAL A 127 2.98 20.67 -7.37
N ILE A 128 2.12 19.90 -6.71
CA ILE A 128 1.80 20.19 -5.30
C ILE A 128 3.00 19.91 -4.37
N PRO A 129 3.26 20.78 -3.38
CA PRO A 129 4.41 20.63 -2.47
C PRO A 129 4.46 19.29 -1.72
N GLU A 130 3.31 18.76 -1.31
CA GLU A 130 3.18 17.50 -0.58
C GLU A 130 3.66 16.32 -1.42
N SER A 131 3.30 16.30 -2.70
CA SER A 131 3.67 15.26 -3.64
C SER A 131 5.16 15.30 -3.97
N ILE A 132 5.71 16.50 -4.20
CA ILE A 132 7.15 16.71 -4.40
C ILE A 132 7.94 16.22 -3.18
N ARG A 133 7.50 16.58 -1.97
CA ARG A 133 8.13 16.15 -0.70
C ARG A 133 8.08 14.64 -0.53
N ALA A 134 6.92 14.02 -0.73
CA ALA A 134 6.75 12.58 -0.58
C ALA A 134 7.61 11.80 -1.58
N ARG A 135 7.64 12.21 -2.86
CA ARG A 135 8.50 11.57 -3.88
C ARG A 135 9.98 11.72 -3.55
N ALA A 136 10.43 12.89 -3.10
CA ALA A 136 11.82 13.10 -2.72
C ALA A 136 12.25 12.19 -1.54
N ALA A 137 11.38 12.01 -0.55
CA ALA A 137 11.62 11.08 0.56
C ALA A 137 11.68 9.62 0.11
N VAL A 138 10.76 9.20 -0.78
CA VAL A 138 10.78 7.86 -1.40
C VAL A 138 12.10 7.60 -2.14
N ILE A 139 12.55 8.55 -2.97
CA ILE A 139 13.82 8.44 -3.72
C ILE A 139 14.98 8.26 -2.74
N LYS A 140 15.06 9.12 -1.71
CA LYS A 140 16.10 9.03 -0.68
C LYS A 140 16.11 7.67 0.04
N PHE A 141 14.94 7.12 0.36
CA PHE A 141 14.82 5.81 0.98
C PHE A 141 15.38 4.70 0.08
N LEU A 142 15.00 4.71 -1.21
CA LEU A 142 15.42 3.69 -2.18
C LEU A 142 16.92 3.79 -2.51
N GLU A 143 17.49 4.99 -2.54
CA GLU A 143 18.93 5.20 -2.70
C GLU A 143 19.72 4.70 -1.49
N GLY A 144 19.22 4.96 -0.27
CA GLY A 144 19.83 4.50 0.98
C GLY A 144 19.52 3.04 1.36
N ALA A 145 18.81 2.30 0.50
CA ALA A 145 18.57 0.86 0.66
C ALA A 145 19.54 0.00 -0.15
N ARG A 146 20.40 0.63 -0.97
CA ARG A 146 21.47 -0.04 -1.73
C ARG A 146 22.71 -0.33 -0.88
#